data_AF-A0A1J7IX66-F1
#
_entry.id   AF-A0A1J7IX66-F1
#
_cell.length_a   1.000
_cell.length_b   1.000
_cell.length_c   1.000
_cell.angle_alpha   90.00
_cell.angle_beta   90.00
_cell.angle_gamma   90.00
#
_symmetry.space_group_name_H-M   'P 1'
#
loop_
_entity.id
_entity.type
_entity.pdbx_description
1 polymer ?
#
loop_
_entity_poly.entity_id
_entity_poly.type
_entity_poly.pdbx_seq_one_letter_code
_entity_poly.pdbx_strand_id
1 'polypeptide(L)'
;MGKMLQALWTTVATIAHIFIVECGGQHTGILPDDVRATLTPEGVQFYTYGTQMFLFGLSIYFCVVWTLKINMLFFYRRVVKGTWTEVLVVPVMGFVVGSFLVIVLTMTLTCRPFKTLWQVLPNPGRKSSHVLPISVPYGVFR
;
A
#
# COMPACT_ATOMS: atom_id res chain seq x y z
N MET A 1 15.36 -1.09 17.33
CA MET A 1 14.50 -0.35 16.37
C MET A 1 15.16 -0.14 15.00
N GLY A 2 16.37 0.42 14.92
CA GLY A 2 17.01 0.76 13.63
C GLY A 2 17.16 -0.40 12.63
N LYS A 3 17.59 -1.58 13.09
CA LYS A 3 17.76 -2.77 12.22
C LYS A 3 16.45 -3.29 11.63
N MET A 4 15.34 -3.19 12.37
CA MET A 4 14.01 -3.60 11.91
C MET A 4 13.47 -2.64 10.83
N LEU A 5 13.73 -1.33 11.00
CA LEU A 5 13.38 -0.33 10.01
C LEU A 5 14.18 -0.50 8.70
N GLN A 6 15.48 -0.79 8.82
CA GLN A 6 16.32 -1.09 7.65
C GLN A 6 15.82 -2.33 6.89
N ALA A 7 15.48 -3.40 7.61
CA ALA A 7 14.93 -4.61 6.99
C ALA A 7 13.64 -4.27 6.19
N LEU A 8 12.66 -3.61 6.82
CA LEU A 8 11.41 -3.22 6.17
C LEU A 8 11.63 -2.34 4.93
N TRP A 9 12.56 -1.38 5.02
CA TRP A 9 12.90 -0.51 3.90
C TRP A 9 13.48 -1.28 2.71
N THR A 10 14.44 -2.18 2.98
CA THR A 10 15.02 -3.02 1.91
C THR A 10 13.99 -3.95 1.30
N THR A 11 13.09 -4.53 2.10
CA THR A 11 12.03 -5.40 1.61
C THR A 11 11.09 -4.67 0.64
N VAL A 12 10.69 -3.43 0.95
CA VAL A 12 9.81 -2.66 0.03
C VAL A 12 10.50 -2.36 -1.29
N ALA A 13 11.79 -2.01 -1.26
CA ALA A 13 12.58 -1.76 -2.46
C ALA A 13 12.72 -3.03 -3.32
N THR A 14 13.00 -4.18 -2.70
CA THR A 14 13.09 -5.45 -3.42
C THR A 14 11.78 -5.84 -4.09
N ILE A 15 10.64 -5.70 -3.40
CA ILE A 15 9.32 -6.02 -3.97
C ILE A 15 8.97 -5.07 -5.11
N ALA A 16 9.28 -3.77 -4.97
CA ALA A 16 9.08 -2.80 -6.05
C ALA A 16 9.95 -3.13 -7.28
N HIS A 17 11.20 -3.52 -7.08
CA HIS A 17 12.07 -3.96 -8.17
C HIS A 17 11.53 -5.22 -8.87
N ILE A 18 11.10 -6.23 -8.10
CA ILE A 18 10.50 -7.45 -8.65
C ILE A 18 9.24 -7.11 -9.46
N PHE A 19 8.38 -6.23 -8.95
CA PHE A 19 7.16 -5.80 -9.65
C PHE A 19 7.46 -5.09 -10.98
N ILE A 20 8.50 -4.26 -11.03
CA ILE A 20 8.89 -3.55 -12.26
C ILE A 20 9.50 -4.53 -13.28
N VAL A 21 10.36 -5.44 -12.84
CA VAL A 21 11.10 -6.36 -13.74
C VAL A 21 10.20 -7.50 -14.22
N GLU A 22 9.50 -8.19 -13.31
CA GLU A 22 8.70 -9.37 -13.64
C GLU A 22 7.34 -9.02 -14.23
N CYS A 23 6.68 -7.98 -13.70
CA CYS A 23 5.31 -7.62 -14.12
C CYS A 23 5.28 -6.44 -15.09
N GLY A 24 6.42 -5.82 -15.43
CA GLY A 24 6.46 -4.62 -16.26
C GLY A 24 5.67 -3.43 -15.68
N GLY A 25 5.43 -3.44 -14.36
CA GLY A 25 4.54 -2.48 -13.70
C GLY A 25 3.04 -2.64 -14.02
N GLN A 26 2.66 -3.70 -14.73
CA GLN A 26 1.29 -3.93 -15.17
C GLN A 26 0.47 -4.62 -14.06
N HIS A 27 -0.76 -4.13 -13.86
CA HIS A 27 -1.73 -4.71 -12.92
C HIS A 27 -3.16 -4.52 -13.46
N THR A 28 -4.13 -5.24 -12.90
CA THR A 28 -5.53 -5.25 -13.39
C THR A 28 -6.24 -3.90 -13.26
N GLY A 29 -5.69 -2.94 -12.51
CA GLY A 29 -6.23 -1.58 -12.38
C GLY A 29 -6.03 -0.71 -13.62
N ILE A 30 -4.99 -0.99 -14.43
CA ILE A 30 -4.66 -0.22 -15.65
C ILE A 30 -5.35 -0.79 -16.89
N LEU A 31 -5.81 -2.05 -16.82
CA LEU A 31 -6.33 -2.77 -17.97
C LEU A 31 -7.75 -2.27 -18.33
N PRO A 32 -7.96 -1.68 -19.52
CA PRO A 32 -9.27 -1.18 -19.92
C PRO A 32 -10.22 -2.34 -20.25
N ASP A 33 -11.52 -2.13 -20.06
CA ASP A 33 -12.54 -3.18 -20.06
C ASP A 33 -12.69 -3.90 -21.42
N ASP A 34 -12.37 -3.23 -22.52
CA ASP A 34 -12.35 -3.75 -23.89
C ASP A 34 -11.21 -4.77 -24.11
N VAL A 35 -10.02 -4.46 -23.57
CA VAL A 35 -8.85 -5.35 -23.65
C VAL A 35 -9.01 -6.54 -22.70
N ARG A 36 -9.65 -6.36 -21.52
CA ARG A 36 -9.92 -7.45 -20.56
C ARG A 36 -10.65 -8.65 -21.17
N ALA A 37 -11.63 -8.39 -22.05
CA ALA A 37 -12.45 -9.44 -22.66
C ALA A 37 -11.71 -10.26 -23.74
N THR A 38 -10.60 -9.74 -24.26
CA THR A 38 -9.80 -10.36 -25.33
C THR A 38 -8.53 -11.03 -24.81
N LEU A 39 -8.30 -11.05 -23.49
CA LEU A 39 -7.10 -11.60 -22.89
C LEU A 39 -7.04 -13.13 -22.98
N THR A 40 -5.90 -13.64 -23.48
CA THR A 40 -5.51 -15.05 -23.41
C THR A 40 -5.41 -15.52 -21.94
N PRO A 41 -5.67 -16.80 -21.62
CA PRO A 41 -5.55 -17.33 -20.25
C PRO A 41 -4.20 -17.08 -19.59
N GLU A 42 -3.11 -17.07 -20.36
CA GLU A 42 -1.76 -16.75 -19.87
C GLU A 42 -1.63 -15.27 -19.44
N GLY A 43 -2.22 -14.35 -20.21
CA GLY A 43 -2.28 -12.93 -19.86
C GLY A 43 -3.05 -12.72 -18.56
N VAL A 44 -4.17 -13.43 -18.37
CA VAL A 44 -4.95 -13.35 -17.13
C VAL A 44 -4.09 -13.69 -15.90
N GLN A 45 -3.26 -14.73 -15.97
CA GLN A 45 -2.36 -15.11 -14.88
C GLN A 45 -1.30 -14.03 -14.60
N PHE A 46 -0.71 -13.46 -15.66
CA PHE A 46 0.28 -12.38 -15.55
C PHE A 46 -0.28 -11.16 -14.81
N TYR A 47 -1.46 -10.67 -15.21
CA TYR A 47 -2.10 -9.52 -14.56
C TYR A 47 -2.58 -9.83 -13.13
N THR A 48 -3.02 -11.08 -12.87
CA THR A 48 -3.39 -11.54 -11.52
C THR A 48 -2.18 -11.46 -10.59
N TYR A 49 -1.04 -11.97 -11.03
CA TYR A 49 0.22 -11.94 -10.27
C TYR A 49 0.72 -10.51 -10.05
N GLY A 50 0.70 -9.66 -11.09
CA GLY A 50 1.07 -8.25 -10.96
C GLY A 50 0.20 -7.50 -9.95
N THR A 51 -1.11 -7.77 -9.92
CA THR A 51 -2.03 -7.16 -8.96
C THR A 51 -1.75 -7.59 -7.52
N GLN A 52 -1.43 -8.87 -7.31
CA GLN A 52 -1.05 -9.38 -5.99
C GLN A 52 0.23 -8.68 -5.50
N MET A 53 1.27 -8.63 -6.34
CA MET A 53 2.53 -7.98 -6.00
C MET A 53 2.37 -6.49 -5.69
N PHE A 54 1.54 -5.80 -6.47
CA PHE A 54 1.22 -4.39 -6.22
C PHE A 54 0.56 -4.19 -4.85
N LEU A 55 -0.44 -5.00 -4.50
CA LEU A 55 -1.13 -4.93 -3.21
C LEU A 55 -0.20 -5.22 -2.03
N PHE A 56 0.67 -6.23 -2.17
CA PHE A 56 1.69 -6.52 -1.17
C PHE A 56 2.66 -5.34 -1.01
N GLY A 57 3.16 -4.77 -2.11
CA GLY A 57 4.02 -3.59 -2.09
C GLY A 57 3.35 -2.39 -1.40
N LEU A 58 2.08 -2.13 -1.71
CA LEU A 58 1.30 -1.06 -1.11
C LEU A 58 1.10 -1.26 0.40
N SER A 59 0.81 -2.48 0.84
CA SER A 59 0.63 -2.79 2.26
C SER A 59 1.91 -2.56 3.07
N ILE A 60 3.06 -2.97 2.53
CA ILE A 60 4.36 -2.82 3.19
C ILE A 60 4.78 -1.35 3.20
N TYR A 61 4.48 -0.60 2.13
CA TYR A 61 4.68 0.86 2.09
C TYR A 61 3.96 1.57 3.24
N PHE A 62 2.69 1.26 3.48
CA PHE A 62 1.96 1.80 4.62
C PHE A 62 2.63 1.42 5.95
N CYS A 63 3.04 0.16 6.15
CA CYS A 63 3.77 -0.24 7.35
C CYS A 63 5.06 0.59 7.58
N VAL A 64 5.81 0.89 6.52
CA VAL A 64 7.03 1.72 6.58
C VAL A 64 6.70 3.16 7.00
N VAL A 65 5.71 3.78 6.38
CA VAL A 65 5.30 5.17 6.70
C VAL A 65 4.90 5.31 8.18
N TRP A 66 4.16 4.35 8.72
CA TRP A 66 3.75 4.38 10.12
C TRP A 66 4.91 4.11 11.08
N THR A 67 5.79 3.17 10.75
CA THR A 67 7.00 2.90 11.55
C THR A 67 7.90 4.14 11.61
N LEU A 68 8.03 4.89 10.50
CA LEU A 68 8.79 6.14 10.46
C LEU A 68 8.19 7.22 11.35
N LYS A 69 6.86 7.40 11.32
CA LYS A 69 6.15 8.34 12.22
C LYS A 69 6.38 7.98 13.68
N ILE A 70 6.27 6.70 14.05
CA ILE A 70 6.49 6.23 15.42
C ILE A 70 7.94 6.50 15.84
N ASN A 71 8.92 6.19 14.99
CA ASN A 71 10.34 6.44 15.28
C ASN A 71 10.62 7.93 15.50
N MET A 72 10.11 8.80 14.62
CA MET A 72 10.23 10.25 14.78
C MET A 72 9.57 10.73 16.07
N LEU A 73 8.42 10.20 16.43
CA LEU A 73 7.71 10.60 17.63
C LEU A 73 8.45 10.16 18.92
N PHE A 74 9.08 8.99 18.91
CA PHE A 74 10.00 8.58 19.98
C PHE A 74 11.19 9.51 20.13
N PHE A 75 11.77 9.96 19.01
CA PHE A 75 12.85 10.94 19.01
C PHE A 75 12.38 12.30 19.55
N TYR A 76 11.24 12.81 19.08
CA TYR A 76 10.64 14.05 19.58
C TYR A 76 10.37 13.98 21.09
N ARG A 77 9.83 12.87 21.58
CA ARG A 77 9.61 12.68 23.03
C ARG A 77 10.92 12.76 23.83
N ARG A 78 12.06 12.35 23.26
CA ARG A 78 13.36 12.48 23.93
C ARG A 78 13.87 13.93 23.94
N VAL A 79 13.67 14.66 22.84
CA VAL A 79 14.14 16.04 22.66
C VAL A 79 13.33 17.05 23.47
N VAL A 80 12.01 16.84 23.55
CA VAL A 80 11.07 17.82 24.16
C VAL A 80 10.98 17.66 25.69
N LYS A 81 11.68 16.68 26.28
CA LYS A 81 11.73 16.48 27.75
C LYS A 81 12.08 17.78 28.47
N GLY A 82 11.17 18.26 29.32
CA GLY A 82 11.36 19.47 30.13
C GLY A 82 10.78 20.76 29.51
N THR A 83 10.11 20.69 28.36
CA THR A 83 9.38 21.82 27.78
C THR A 83 7.87 21.62 27.89
N TRP A 84 7.09 22.71 28.03
CA TRP A 84 5.62 22.69 28.04
C TRP A 84 4.97 21.95 26.84
N THR A 85 5.71 21.82 25.74
CA THR A 85 5.33 21.06 24.54
C THR A 85 5.27 19.54 24.75
N GLU A 86 5.77 18.99 25.86
CA GLU A 86 5.67 17.55 26.17
C GLU A 86 4.21 17.09 26.29
N VAL A 87 3.33 17.96 26.81
CA VAL A 87 1.89 17.70 26.95
C VAL A 87 1.22 17.52 25.58
N LEU A 88 1.71 18.19 24.53
CA LEU A 88 1.20 18.06 23.16
C LEU A 88 1.68 16.78 22.47
N VAL A 89 2.76 16.14 22.94
CA VAL A 89 3.29 14.92 22.31
C VAL A 89 2.39 13.70 22.59
N VAL A 90 1.71 13.67 23.75
CA VAL A 90 0.81 12.57 24.15
C VAL A 90 -0.42 12.41 23.24
N PRO A 91 -1.23 13.44 22.94
CA PRO A 91 -2.36 13.30 22.02
C PRO A 91 -1.91 12.97 20.59
N VAL A 92 -0.74 13.48 20.15
CA VAL A 92 -0.18 13.17 18.83
C VAL A 92 0.21 11.68 18.72
N MET A 93 0.74 11.07 19.79
CA MET A 93 0.96 9.62 19.85
C MET A 93 -0.34 8.84 19.67
N GLY A 94 -1.41 9.25 20.37
CA GLY A 94 -2.74 8.65 20.21
C GLY A 94 -3.24 8.75 18.77
N PHE A 95 -3.10 9.92 18.13
CA PHE A 95 -3.54 10.13 16.76
C PHE A 95 -2.77 9.28 15.73
N VAL A 96 -1.45 9.12 15.89
CA VAL A 96 -0.64 8.28 15.01
C VAL A 96 -1.05 6.81 15.13
N VAL A 97 -1.28 6.30 16.35
CA VAL A 97 -1.77 4.92 16.55
C VAL A 97 -3.19 4.76 16.03
N GLY A 98 -4.06 5.76 16.24
CA GLY A 98 -5.43 5.75 15.71
C GLY A 98 -5.46 5.68 14.19
N SER A 99 -4.65 6.50 13.51
CA SER A 99 -4.53 6.46 12.04
C SER A 99 -4.02 5.11 11.52
N PHE A 100 -3.16 4.40 12.28
CA PHE A 100 -2.70 3.06 11.92
C PHE A 100 -3.85 2.05 11.93
N LEU A 101 -4.69 2.10 12.98
CA LEU A 101 -5.85 1.24 13.07
C LEU A 101 -6.84 1.54 11.94
N VAL A 102 -7.06 2.83 11.62
CA VAL A 102 -7.96 3.23 10.52
C VAL A 102 -7.49 2.67 9.17
N ILE A 103 -6.19 2.74 8.83
CA ILE A 103 -5.70 2.21 7.56
C ILE A 103 -5.78 0.68 7.51
N VAL A 104 -5.45 -0.01 8.61
CA VAL A 104 -5.55 -1.48 8.70
C VAL A 104 -7.02 -1.93 8.59
N LEU A 105 -7.94 -1.22 9.24
CA LEU A 105 -9.38 -1.46 9.13
C LEU A 105 -9.88 -1.18 7.72
N THR A 106 -9.45 -0.10 7.10
CA THR A 106 -9.84 0.24 5.72
C THR A 106 -9.36 -0.85 4.74
N MET A 107 -8.14 -1.34 4.90
CA MET A 107 -7.61 -2.44 4.09
C MET A 107 -8.38 -3.74 4.33
N THR A 108 -8.62 -4.12 5.58
CA THR A 108 -9.31 -5.38 5.89
C THR A 108 -10.80 -5.37 5.51
N LEU A 109 -11.49 -4.23 5.64
CA LEU A 109 -12.89 -4.08 5.26
C LEU A 109 -13.06 -4.02 3.73
N THR A 110 -12.12 -3.37 3.03
CA THR A 110 -12.23 -3.24 1.56
C THR A 110 -11.78 -4.50 0.83
N CYS A 111 -10.84 -5.26 1.39
CA CYS A 111 -10.35 -6.51 0.79
C CYS A 111 -11.24 -7.74 1.06
N ARG A 112 -12.48 -7.59 1.55
CA ARG A 112 -13.47 -8.66 1.65
C ARG A 112 -14.42 -8.56 0.44
N PRO A 113 -14.38 -9.46 -0.57
CA PRO A 113 -13.59 -10.69 -0.76
C PRO A 113 -12.26 -10.46 -1.52
N PHE A 114 -11.15 -11.01 -1.02
CA PHE A 114 -9.83 -10.92 -1.64
C PHE A 114 -9.81 -11.47 -3.07
N LYS A 115 -10.63 -12.51 -3.32
CA LYS A 115 -10.78 -13.19 -4.61
C LYS A 115 -11.17 -12.23 -5.75
N THR A 116 -11.97 -11.22 -5.45
CA THR A 116 -12.48 -10.25 -6.44
C THR A 116 -11.47 -9.17 -6.82
N LEU A 117 -10.40 -8.99 -6.03
CA LEU A 117 -9.46 -7.89 -6.23
C LEU A 117 -8.45 -8.16 -7.35
N TRP A 118 -8.08 -9.44 -7.53
CA TRP A 118 -7.22 -9.91 -8.61
C TRP A 118 -8.02 -10.60 -9.74
N GLN A 119 -9.34 -10.45 -9.74
CA GLN A 119 -10.23 -11.07 -10.72
C GLN A 119 -10.24 -10.25 -12.02
N VAL A 120 -9.90 -10.88 -13.15
CA VAL A 120 -9.86 -10.23 -14.47
C VAL A 120 -11.26 -10.18 -15.11
N LEU A 121 -12.04 -11.26 -14.99
CA LEU A 121 -13.44 -11.40 -15.44
C LEU A 121 -14.28 -12.14 -14.38
N PRO A 122 -15.56 -11.80 -14.14
CA PRO A 122 -16.27 -10.57 -14.52
C PRO A 122 -15.86 -9.40 -13.60
N ASN A 123 -16.18 -8.17 -14.02
CA ASN A 123 -15.79 -6.95 -13.30
C ASN A 123 -16.25 -6.98 -11.83
N PRO A 124 -15.33 -6.81 -10.86
CA PRO A 124 -15.73 -6.68 -9.48
C PRO A 124 -16.38 -5.29 -9.37
N GLY A 125 -17.67 -5.23 -9.02
CA GLY A 125 -18.44 -3.97 -9.02
C GLY A 125 -17.78 -2.86 -8.21
N ARG A 126 -18.29 -1.62 -8.35
CA ARG A 126 -17.75 -0.34 -7.81
C ARG A 126 -17.17 -0.32 -6.38
N LYS A 127 -17.48 -1.31 -5.53
CA LYS A 127 -17.03 -1.40 -4.13
C LYS A 127 -15.57 -1.82 -3.98
N SER A 128 -14.96 -2.54 -4.92
CA SER A 128 -13.57 -3.02 -4.82
C SER A 128 -12.55 -2.15 -5.56
N SER A 129 -12.96 -1.40 -6.59
CA SER A 129 -12.08 -0.51 -7.35
C SER A 129 -11.68 0.75 -6.57
N HIS A 130 -12.36 1.03 -5.45
CA HIS A 130 -12.25 2.27 -4.69
C HIS A 130 -10.98 2.37 -3.80
N VAL A 131 -10.13 1.33 -3.76
CA VAL A 131 -8.80 1.32 -3.11
C VAL A 131 -7.65 1.52 -4.11
N LEU A 132 -7.93 1.69 -5.40
CA LEU A 132 -6.98 2.23 -6.37
C LEU A 132 -7.06 3.76 -6.58
N PRO A 133 -7.43 4.65 -5.63
CA PRO A 133 -7.28 6.09 -5.86
C PRO A 133 -5.80 6.53 -5.87
N ILE A 134 -4.86 5.59 -5.61
CA ILE A 134 -3.40 5.76 -5.72
C ILE A 134 -2.83 5.14 -7.00
N SER A 135 -3.63 4.56 -7.91
CA SER A 135 -3.16 4.50 -9.30
C SER A 135 -3.12 5.93 -9.82
N VAL A 136 -2.00 6.60 -9.55
CA VAL A 136 -1.60 7.84 -10.21
C VAL A 136 -1.87 7.58 -11.69
N PRO A 137 -2.70 8.39 -12.37
CA PRO A 137 -2.79 8.29 -13.81
C PRO A 137 -1.36 8.45 -14.32
N TYR A 138 -0.80 7.41 -14.93
CA TYR A 138 0.54 7.37 -15.53
C TYR A 138 0.68 8.36 -16.72
N GLY A 139 -0.08 9.45 -16.74
CA GLY A 139 0.01 10.55 -17.71
C GLY A 139 0.75 11.79 -17.19
N VAL A 140 1.43 11.72 -16.03
CA VAL A 140 2.17 12.87 -15.45
C VAL A 140 3.71 12.71 -15.53
N PHE A 141 4.23 11.56 -15.94
CA PHE A 141 5.67 11.34 -16.18
C PHE A 141 5.97 10.92 -17.65
N ARG A 142 5.27 11.52 -18.60
CA ARG A 142 5.71 11.60 -19.99
C ARG A 142 5.61 13.04 -20.49
#